data_AF-A0A6L3A5L4-F1
#
_entry.id   AF-A0A6L3A5L4-F1
#
_cell.length_a   1.000
_cell.length_b   1.000
_cell.length_c   1.000
_cell.angle_alpha   90.00
_cell.angle_beta   90.00
_cell.angle_gamma   90.00
#
_symmetry.space_group_name_H-M   'P 1'
#
loop_
_entity.id
_entity.type
_entity.pdbx_description
1 polymer ?
#
loop_
_entity_poly.entity_id
_entity_poly.type
_entity_poly.pdbx_seq_one_letter_code
_entity_poly.pdbx_strand_id
1 'polypeptide(L)'
;MRSQESRRKGFTLIELLVVIAIIALLISILLPALSRARAQSKRTVCTTRLRTLGQGLVLYGNENGDFLVPGRLPRVNDFHWSVEIEGGKKYRPTFLAMMGTQVGIPAFDHPMPDRTQQDRFGEPGDQQNYSNEVYVCPEVPDWTDERNACFGYNYQFLGNSRLRTDADDDKDFKNWPVTLVRIKSPGSCVAVADSMGTAATFGRRERVQYENNGRIVEMFGNEGFNLDPPLVDTTNGEMAGFPHDRTAVHERHLGKAATLWVDGHVDAQSQKELGYEVDPEGRVLFGTTATANNRFFNADQRNEPWLEE
;
A
#
# COMPACT_ATOMS: atom_id res chain seq x y z
N MET A 1 -37.96 20.93 -71.42
CA MET A 1 -37.49 20.72 -70.02
C MET A 1 -36.54 19.53 -70.02
N ARG A 2 -35.23 19.74 -69.77
CA ARG A 2 -34.25 18.65 -69.65
C ARG A 2 -34.21 18.22 -68.18
N SER A 3 -34.67 17.00 -67.90
CA SER A 3 -34.51 16.34 -66.60
C SER A 3 -33.01 16.11 -66.35
N GLN A 4 -32.45 16.75 -65.32
CA GLN A 4 -31.13 16.41 -64.82
C GLN A 4 -31.24 15.11 -64.02
N GLU A 5 -30.83 13.99 -64.62
CA GLU A 5 -30.62 12.76 -63.87
C GLU A 5 -29.45 12.94 -62.89
N SER A 6 -29.79 12.95 -61.60
CA SER A 6 -28.84 12.85 -60.49
C SER A 6 -28.07 11.54 -60.63
N ARG A 7 -26.85 11.60 -61.20
CA ARG A 7 -25.92 10.48 -61.19
C ARG A 7 -25.55 10.18 -59.73
N ARG A 8 -26.12 9.12 -59.16
CA ARG A 8 -25.70 8.60 -57.86
C ARG A 8 -24.21 8.24 -57.95
N LYS A 9 -23.37 8.95 -57.19
CA LYS A 9 -21.95 8.62 -57.06
C LYS A 9 -21.84 7.31 -56.27
N GLY A 10 -21.26 6.28 -56.89
CA GLY A 10 -20.95 5.02 -56.20
C GLY A 10 -19.69 5.18 -55.36
N PHE A 11 -19.67 4.54 -54.19
CA PHE A 11 -18.50 4.49 -53.31
C PHE A 11 -17.52 3.43 -53.85
N THR A 12 -16.27 3.81 -54.06
CA THR A 12 -15.23 2.92 -54.58
C THR A 12 -14.55 2.14 -53.44
N LEU A 13 -14.01 0.97 -53.77
CA LEU A 13 -13.24 0.17 -52.82
C LEU A 13 -11.99 0.90 -52.32
N ILE A 14 -11.39 1.77 -53.16
CA ILE A 14 -10.23 2.58 -52.80
C ILE A 14 -10.61 3.64 -51.75
N GLU A 15 -11.75 4.33 -51.92
CA GLU A 15 -12.23 5.30 -50.93
C GLU A 15 -12.48 4.65 -49.57
N LEU A 16 -13.03 3.42 -49.54
CA LEU A 16 -13.17 2.65 -48.30
C LEU A 16 -11.81 2.33 -47.67
N LEU A 17 -10.85 1.87 -48.49
CA LEU A 17 -9.53 1.46 -48.05
C LEU A 17 -8.75 2.63 -47.40
N VAL A 18 -8.80 3.81 -48.01
CA VAL A 18 -8.13 5.00 -47.48
C VAL A 18 -8.74 5.40 -46.13
N VAL A 19 -10.06 5.34 -45.99
CA VAL A 19 -10.75 5.68 -44.74
C VAL A 19 -10.35 4.72 -43.61
N ILE A 20 -10.36 3.41 -43.86
CA ILE A 20 -9.94 2.44 -42.82
C ILE A 20 -8.46 2.60 -42.46
N ALA A 21 -7.60 2.96 -43.42
CA ALA A 21 -6.18 3.23 -43.17
C ALA A 21 -5.99 4.44 -42.26
N ILE A 22 -6.73 5.53 -42.50
CA ILE A 22 -6.71 6.72 -41.63
C ILE A 22 -7.25 6.39 -40.24
N ILE A 23 -8.36 5.66 -40.13
CA ILE A 23 -8.92 5.25 -38.83
C ILE A 23 -7.91 4.39 -38.05
N ALA A 24 -7.27 3.42 -38.70
CA ALA A 24 -6.26 2.58 -38.08
C ALA A 24 -5.05 3.39 -37.58
N LEU A 25 -4.58 4.36 -38.38
CA LEU A 25 -3.50 5.27 -37.99
C LEU A 25 -3.90 6.09 -36.76
N LEU A 26 -5.10 6.68 -36.74
CA LEU A 26 -5.59 7.48 -35.62
C LEU A 26 -5.74 6.65 -34.33
N ILE A 27 -6.30 5.44 -34.42
CA ILE A 27 -6.44 4.52 -33.28
C ILE A 27 -5.08 4.13 -32.71
N SER A 28 -4.07 3.89 -33.56
CA SER A 28 -2.73 3.50 -33.09
C SER A 28 -2.06 4.57 -32.22
N ILE A 29 -2.37 5.85 -32.44
CA ILE A 29 -1.88 6.98 -31.63
C ILE A 29 -2.78 7.20 -30.40
N LEU A 30 -4.09 6.99 -30.54
CA LEU A 30 -5.07 7.28 -29.48
C LEU A 30 -5.03 6.26 -28.33
N LEU A 31 -4.85 4.98 -28.62
CA LEU A 31 -4.89 3.92 -27.58
C LEU A 31 -3.78 4.06 -26.52
N PRO A 32 -2.49 4.29 -26.88
CA PRO A 32 -1.44 4.52 -25.90
C PRO A 32 -1.68 5.77 -25.06
N ALA A 33 -2.16 6.86 -25.68
CA ALA A 33 -2.46 8.10 -24.99
C ALA A 33 -3.59 7.91 -23.96
N LEU A 34 -4.68 7.24 -24.34
CA LEU A 34 -5.80 6.95 -23.47
C LEU A 34 -5.42 6.02 -22.31
N SER A 35 -4.58 5.01 -22.57
CA SER A 35 -4.08 4.10 -21.54
C SER A 35 -3.28 4.86 -20.47
N ARG A 36 -2.35 5.72 -20.89
CA ARG A 36 -1.57 6.57 -19.96
C ARG A 36 -2.45 7.54 -19.18
N ALA A 37 -3.44 8.15 -19.84
CA ALA A 37 -4.39 9.06 -19.18
C ALA A 37 -5.20 8.34 -18.08
N ARG A 38 -5.66 7.11 -18.34
CA ARG A 38 -6.36 6.29 -17.34
C ARG A 38 -5.46 5.93 -16.14
N ALA A 39 -4.23 5.50 -16.39
CA ALA A 39 -3.28 5.20 -15.32
C ALA A 39 -2.96 6.44 -14.46
N GLN A 40 -2.80 7.61 -15.09
CA GLN A 40 -2.61 8.87 -14.37
C GLN A 40 -3.86 9.26 -13.54
N SER A 41 -5.06 9.03 -14.07
CA SER A 41 -6.31 9.24 -13.33
C SER A 41 -6.37 8.34 -12.09
N LYS A 42 -6.06 7.05 -12.24
CA LYS A 42 -6.03 6.11 -11.11
C LYS A 42 -5.01 6.51 -10.05
N ARG A 43 -3.80 6.92 -10.45
CA ARG A 43 -2.80 7.48 -9.52
C ARG A 43 -3.35 8.68 -8.75
N THR A 44 -4.04 9.60 -9.42
CA THR A 44 -4.64 10.79 -8.79
C THR A 44 -5.71 10.42 -7.77
N VAL A 45 -6.53 9.41 -8.07
CA VAL A 45 -7.51 8.87 -7.11
C VAL A 45 -6.79 8.21 -5.92
N CYS A 46 -5.77 7.40 -6.18
CA CYS A 46 -4.97 6.76 -5.13
C CYS A 46 -4.36 7.78 -4.16
N THR A 47 -3.71 8.82 -4.68
CA THR A 47 -3.11 9.87 -3.83
C THR A 47 -4.16 10.67 -3.06
N THR A 48 -5.36 10.84 -3.62
CA THR A 48 -6.48 11.50 -2.93
C THR A 48 -7.02 10.65 -1.77
N ARG A 49 -7.15 9.33 -1.99
CA ARG A 49 -7.53 8.37 -0.94
C ARG A 49 -6.50 8.35 0.20
N LEU A 50 -5.22 8.21 -0.12
CA LEU A 50 -4.13 8.31 0.86
C LEU A 50 -4.11 9.65 1.59
N ARG A 51 -4.40 10.77 0.92
CA ARG A 51 -4.45 12.08 1.58
C ARG A 51 -5.57 12.16 2.60
N THR A 52 -6.71 11.54 2.31
CA THR A 52 -7.84 11.44 3.26
C THR A 52 -7.42 10.65 4.50
N LEU A 53 -6.71 9.54 4.32
CA LEU A 53 -6.15 8.77 5.44
C LEU A 53 -5.03 9.52 6.18
N GLY A 54 -4.22 10.30 5.45
CA GLY A 54 -3.18 11.15 6.01
C GLY A 54 -3.71 12.26 6.92
N GLN A 55 -4.89 12.80 6.62
CA GLN A 55 -5.60 13.68 7.55
C GLN A 55 -5.92 12.93 8.85
N GLY A 56 -6.37 11.67 8.75
CA GLY A 56 -6.62 10.82 9.89
C GLY A 56 -5.38 10.53 10.74
N LEU A 57 -4.21 10.34 10.11
CA LEU A 57 -2.93 10.22 10.82
C LEU A 57 -2.64 11.44 11.69
N VAL A 58 -2.75 12.65 11.12
CA VAL A 58 -2.49 13.90 11.84
C VAL A 58 -3.51 14.15 12.94
N LEU A 59 -4.79 13.89 12.67
CA LEU A 59 -5.87 13.99 13.66
C LEU A 59 -5.65 13.04 14.83
N TYR A 60 -5.30 11.77 14.54
CA TYR A 60 -4.98 10.79 15.58
C TYR A 60 -3.89 11.32 16.52
N GLY A 61 -2.78 11.82 15.97
CA GLY A 61 -1.70 12.38 16.78
C GLY A 61 -2.16 13.53 17.67
N ASN A 62 -2.96 14.45 17.13
CA ASN A 62 -3.49 15.58 17.90
C ASN A 62 -4.40 15.14 19.06
N GLU A 63 -5.22 14.10 18.87
CA GLU A 63 -6.15 13.60 19.88
C GLU A 63 -5.48 12.68 20.91
N ASN A 64 -4.42 11.98 20.52
CA ASN A 64 -3.77 10.94 21.32
C ASN A 64 -2.42 11.41 21.88
N GLY A 65 -2.31 12.67 22.29
CA GLY A 65 -1.12 13.16 22.99
C GLY A 65 0.16 13.08 22.15
N ASP A 66 0.04 13.38 20.86
CA ASP A 66 1.12 13.41 19.86
C ASP A 66 1.63 12.05 19.39
N PHE A 67 1.09 10.94 19.88
CA PHE A 67 1.48 9.59 19.45
C PHE A 67 1.01 9.28 18.03
N LEU A 68 1.87 8.63 17.24
CA LEU A 68 1.47 8.06 15.96
C LEU A 68 0.54 6.86 16.15
N VAL A 69 -0.22 6.57 15.08
CA VAL A 69 -1.11 5.41 15.03
C VAL A 69 -0.28 4.13 15.17
N PRO A 70 -0.66 3.19 16.05
CA PRO A 70 0.04 1.92 16.15
C PRO A 70 -0.11 1.13 14.84
N GLY A 71 0.97 0.53 14.34
CA GLY A 71 0.95 -0.21 13.07
C GLY A 71 -0.08 -1.34 13.04
N ARG A 72 -0.03 -2.23 14.05
CA ARG A 72 -0.98 -3.30 14.31
C ARG A 72 -0.83 -3.81 15.74
N LEU A 73 -1.94 -4.02 16.44
CA LEU A 73 -1.93 -4.53 17.82
C LEU A 73 -1.27 -5.92 17.91
N PRO A 74 -0.64 -6.28 19.05
CA PRO A 74 0.03 -7.57 19.21
C PRO A 74 -0.98 -8.72 19.22
N ARG A 75 -0.47 -9.94 19.03
CA ARG A 75 -1.20 -11.16 19.40
C ARG A 75 -0.65 -11.60 20.75
N VAL A 76 -1.49 -11.67 21.77
CA VAL A 76 -1.09 -12.04 23.14
C VAL A 76 -2.07 -13.10 23.64
N ASN A 77 -1.65 -14.36 23.80
CA ASN A 77 -2.49 -15.45 24.33
C ASN A 77 -3.96 -15.44 23.83
N ASP A 78 -4.91 -15.65 24.75
CA ASP A 78 -6.37 -15.48 24.61
C ASP A 78 -6.80 -14.01 24.78
N PHE A 79 -5.89 -13.04 24.72
CA PHE A 79 -6.24 -11.63 24.86
C PHE A 79 -6.74 -11.07 23.53
N HIS A 80 -8.03 -10.77 23.50
CA HIS A 80 -8.70 -10.22 22.32
C HIS A 80 -8.52 -8.70 22.28
N TRP A 81 -7.35 -8.25 21.81
CA TRP A 81 -7.08 -6.83 21.55
C TRP A 81 -8.08 -6.29 20.52
N SER A 82 -9.18 -5.72 21.02
CA SER A 82 -10.21 -5.07 20.23
C SER A 82 -10.27 -3.59 20.56
N VAL A 83 -10.44 -2.78 19.53
CA VAL A 83 -10.50 -1.33 19.62
C VAL A 83 -11.78 -0.85 18.95
N GLU A 84 -12.38 0.19 19.50
CA GLU A 84 -13.49 0.87 18.86
C GLU A 84 -12.96 1.63 17.64
N ILE A 85 -13.46 1.27 16.45
CA ILE A 85 -13.21 2.00 15.21
C ILE A 85 -14.54 2.50 14.65
N GLU A 86 -14.49 3.32 13.62
CA GLU A 86 -15.71 3.74 12.92
C GLU A 86 -16.45 2.50 12.39
N GLY A 87 -17.70 2.33 12.82
CA GLY A 87 -18.54 1.16 12.53
C GLY A 87 -18.62 0.09 13.64
N GLY A 88 -17.77 0.17 14.68
CA GLY A 88 -17.87 -0.71 15.86
C GLY A 88 -16.53 -1.27 16.35
N LYS A 89 -16.58 -2.22 17.29
CA LYS A 89 -15.39 -2.90 17.81
C LYS A 89 -14.76 -3.83 16.78
N LYS A 90 -13.45 -3.66 16.55
CA LYS A 90 -12.65 -4.49 15.66
C LYS A 90 -11.51 -5.16 16.41
N TYR A 91 -11.30 -6.45 16.18
CA TYR A 91 -10.12 -7.18 16.61
C TYR A 91 -8.90 -6.73 15.78
N ARG A 92 -7.86 -6.25 16.48
CA ARG A 92 -6.55 -5.88 15.93
C ARG A 92 -6.62 -5.11 14.60
N PRO A 93 -7.34 -3.96 14.56
CA PRO A 93 -7.39 -3.15 13.35
C PRO A 93 -5.97 -2.73 12.94
N THR A 94 -5.78 -2.56 11.64
CA THR A 94 -4.57 -1.97 11.08
C THR A 94 -4.53 -0.46 11.32
N PHE A 95 -3.35 0.13 11.16
CA PHE A 95 -3.15 1.58 11.12
C PHE A 95 -4.12 2.29 10.18
N LEU A 96 -4.45 1.71 9.02
CA LEU A 96 -5.40 2.29 8.07
C LEU A 96 -6.79 2.46 8.69
N ALA A 97 -7.33 1.39 9.30
CA ALA A 97 -8.65 1.44 9.93
C ALA A 97 -8.70 2.45 11.08
N MET A 98 -7.60 2.54 11.85
CA MET A 98 -7.46 3.53 12.92
C MET A 98 -7.39 4.97 12.38
N MET A 99 -6.63 5.22 11.30
CA MET A 99 -6.60 6.53 10.62
C MET A 99 -7.97 6.92 10.07
N GLY A 100 -8.65 5.99 9.39
CA GLY A 100 -9.95 6.26 8.80
C GLY A 100 -11.04 6.59 9.83
N THR A 101 -10.93 6.03 11.03
CA THR A 101 -11.83 6.35 12.16
C THR A 101 -11.79 7.84 12.50
N GLN A 102 -10.60 8.45 12.45
CA GLN A 102 -10.41 9.87 12.78
C GLN A 102 -11.07 10.82 11.78
N VAL A 103 -11.31 10.35 10.56
CA VAL A 103 -12.00 11.11 9.50
C VAL A 103 -13.44 10.63 9.29
N GLY A 104 -13.98 9.79 10.18
CA GLY A 104 -15.35 9.30 10.12
C GLY A 104 -15.63 8.38 8.94
N ILE A 105 -14.61 7.64 8.47
CA ILE A 105 -14.74 6.69 7.36
C ILE A 105 -14.67 5.27 7.95
N PRO A 106 -15.74 4.46 7.80
CA PRO A 106 -15.71 3.07 8.26
C PRO A 106 -14.84 2.22 7.33
N ALA A 107 -13.94 1.44 7.93
CA ALA A 107 -13.10 0.47 7.21
C ALA A 107 -13.87 -0.79 6.79
N PHE A 108 -14.83 -1.20 7.62
CA PHE A 108 -15.60 -2.42 7.46
C PHE A 108 -17.09 -2.11 7.64
N ASP A 109 -17.95 -2.76 6.86
CA ASP A 109 -19.41 -2.68 7.08
C ASP A 109 -19.81 -3.29 8.44
N HIS A 110 -19.12 -4.37 8.82
CA HIS A 110 -19.35 -5.13 10.05
C HIS A 110 -18.02 -5.55 10.68
N PRO A 111 -17.37 -4.68 11.47
CA PRO A 111 -16.14 -5.05 12.15
C PRO A 111 -16.39 -6.17 13.16
N MET A 112 -15.52 -7.18 13.17
CA MET A 112 -15.58 -8.30 14.08
C MET A 112 -14.70 -8.01 15.30
N PRO A 113 -15.24 -8.03 16.53
CA PRO A 113 -14.49 -7.74 17.75
C PRO A 113 -13.59 -8.91 18.18
N ASP A 114 -13.74 -10.06 17.53
CA ASP A 114 -13.06 -11.30 17.88
C ASP A 114 -12.37 -11.92 16.67
N ARG A 115 -11.26 -12.62 16.93
CA ARG A 115 -10.46 -13.32 15.92
C ARG A 115 -11.26 -14.38 15.15
N THR A 116 -12.10 -15.14 15.85
CA THR A 116 -12.78 -16.34 15.33
C THR A 116 -14.16 -16.03 14.76
N GLN A 117 -14.76 -14.92 15.18
CA GLN A 117 -15.99 -14.43 14.58
C GLN A 117 -15.76 -14.09 13.10
N GLN A 118 -16.75 -14.45 12.30
CA GLN A 118 -16.75 -14.21 10.87
C GLN A 118 -17.79 -13.16 10.53
N ASP A 119 -17.45 -12.33 9.55
CA ASP A 119 -18.42 -11.41 8.97
C ASP A 119 -19.43 -12.11 8.05
N ARG A 120 -20.32 -11.32 7.45
CA ARG A 120 -21.35 -11.84 6.53
C ARG A 120 -20.78 -12.53 5.28
N PHE A 121 -19.49 -12.38 5.00
CA PHE A 121 -18.78 -12.97 3.88
C PHE A 121 -17.91 -14.16 4.29
N GLY A 122 -17.89 -14.52 5.58
CA GLY A 122 -17.10 -15.64 6.11
C GLY A 122 -15.67 -15.26 6.47
N GLU A 123 -15.32 -13.97 6.46
CA GLU A 123 -13.96 -13.52 6.75
C GLU A 123 -13.74 -13.41 8.26
N PRO A 124 -12.67 -14.02 8.82
CA PRO A 124 -12.39 -13.97 10.25
C PRO A 124 -11.96 -12.56 10.68
N GLY A 125 -12.22 -12.20 11.93
CA GLY A 125 -11.90 -10.87 12.45
C GLY A 125 -10.42 -10.45 12.44
N ASP A 126 -9.46 -11.34 12.21
CA ASP A 126 -8.03 -10.97 12.05
C ASP A 126 -7.64 -10.72 10.58
N GLN A 127 -8.56 -10.95 9.65
CA GLN A 127 -8.31 -10.88 8.21
C GLN A 127 -9.59 -10.47 7.46
N GLN A 128 -10.21 -9.35 7.86
CA GLN A 128 -11.38 -8.84 7.17
C GLN A 128 -11.02 -8.03 5.93
N ASN A 129 -11.90 -8.05 4.94
CA ASN A 129 -11.77 -7.24 3.73
C ASN A 129 -12.28 -5.81 3.97
N TYR A 130 -11.52 -4.80 3.57
CA TYR A 130 -11.99 -3.42 3.56
C TYR A 130 -13.23 -3.27 2.67
N SER A 131 -14.29 -2.70 3.24
CA SER A 131 -15.55 -2.47 2.54
C SER A 131 -15.58 -1.11 1.81
N ASN A 132 -14.75 -0.17 2.24
CA ASN A 132 -14.70 1.18 1.68
C ASN A 132 -13.50 1.35 0.73
N GLU A 133 -13.74 1.96 -0.43
CA GLU A 133 -12.72 2.10 -1.46
C GLU A 133 -11.54 3.01 -1.06
N VAL A 134 -11.69 3.87 -0.05
CA VAL A 134 -10.61 4.75 0.43
C VAL A 134 -9.37 3.96 0.90
N TYR A 135 -9.57 2.73 1.37
CA TYR A 135 -8.50 1.86 1.85
C TYR A 135 -7.84 1.02 0.74
N VAL A 136 -8.33 1.12 -0.49
CA VAL A 136 -7.90 0.27 -1.61
C VAL A 136 -7.35 1.13 -2.73
N CYS A 137 -6.22 0.71 -3.31
CA CYS A 137 -5.61 1.36 -4.46
C CYS A 137 -6.41 1.02 -5.74
N PRO A 138 -6.81 2.00 -6.57
CA PRO A 138 -7.59 1.75 -7.80
C PRO A 138 -6.83 0.99 -8.92
N GLU A 139 -5.52 0.79 -8.78
CA GLU A 139 -4.78 -0.14 -9.66
C GLU A 139 -4.95 -1.60 -9.27
N VAL A 140 -5.34 -1.86 -8.02
CA VAL A 140 -5.54 -3.20 -7.46
C VAL A 140 -6.83 -3.25 -6.64
N PRO A 141 -8.00 -3.08 -7.30
CA PRO A 141 -9.28 -2.98 -6.62
C PRO A 141 -9.64 -4.25 -5.81
N ASP A 142 -9.04 -5.39 -6.13
CA ASP A 142 -9.31 -6.66 -5.47
C ASP A 142 -8.46 -6.88 -4.20
N TRP A 143 -7.49 -6.00 -3.91
CA TRP A 143 -6.61 -6.12 -2.73
C TRP A 143 -7.28 -5.54 -1.50
N THR A 144 -8.31 -6.24 -1.04
CA THR A 144 -9.22 -5.76 0.02
C THR A 144 -8.87 -6.33 1.39
N ASP A 145 -8.20 -7.48 1.47
CA ASP A 145 -7.73 -8.09 2.72
C ASP A 145 -6.87 -7.11 3.54
N GLU A 146 -7.28 -6.81 4.78
CA GLU A 146 -6.57 -5.89 5.66
C GLU A 146 -5.14 -6.31 5.99
N ARG A 147 -4.84 -7.61 5.98
CA ARG A 147 -3.49 -8.16 6.12
C ARG A 147 -2.76 -8.12 4.79
N ASN A 148 -3.39 -8.53 3.71
CA ASN A 148 -2.76 -8.50 2.39
C ASN A 148 -3.08 -7.20 1.62
N ALA A 149 -2.99 -6.07 2.33
CA ALA A 149 -3.46 -4.79 1.83
C ALA A 149 -2.52 -4.19 0.77
N CYS A 150 -3.06 -3.28 -0.03
CA CYS A 150 -2.29 -2.54 -1.04
C CYS A 150 -1.40 -1.42 -0.48
N PHE A 151 -1.58 -1.01 0.77
CA PHE A 151 -0.80 0.03 1.42
C PHE A 151 -0.07 -0.52 2.65
N GLY A 152 1.23 -0.22 2.75
CA GLY A 152 2.08 -0.63 3.87
C GLY A 152 2.47 0.55 4.75
N TYR A 153 2.52 0.34 6.07
CA TYR A 153 2.95 1.33 7.05
C TYR A 153 4.44 1.23 7.35
N ASN A 154 5.11 2.35 7.63
CA ASN A 154 6.49 2.40 8.12
C ASN A 154 6.57 2.01 9.62
N TYR A 155 6.18 0.78 9.93
CA TYR A 155 6.07 0.28 11.29
C TYR A 155 7.42 0.12 12.02
N GLN A 156 8.52 -0.07 11.28
CA GLN A 156 9.85 -0.23 11.87
C GLN A 156 10.39 1.07 12.50
N PHE A 157 10.01 2.24 11.97
CA PHE A 157 10.51 3.54 12.43
C PHE A 157 9.43 4.49 12.96
N LEU A 158 8.15 4.25 12.68
CA LEU A 158 7.03 5.04 13.21
C LEU A 158 6.30 4.36 14.36
N GLY A 159 6.88 3.27 14.85
CA GLY A 159 6.36 2.51 15.97
C GLY A 159 5.53 1.32 15.56
N ASN A 160 5.65 0.31 16.39
CA ASN A 160 4.95 -0.95 16.33
C ASN A 160 4.44 -1.24 17.75
N SER A 161 3.44 -2.10 17.85
CA SER A 161 2.89 -2.63 19.10
C SER A 161 3.03 -4.14 19.22
N ARG A 162 3.90 -4.81 18.44
CA ARG A 162 4.11 -6.26 18.52
C ARG A 162 5.04 -6.64 19.67
N LEU A 163 4.96 -7.90 20.06
CA LEU A 163 5.90 -8.50 20.99
C LEU A 163 7.25 -8.77 20.30
N ARG A 164 8.36 -8.69 21.04
CA ARG A 164 9.71 -9.04 20.54
C ARG A 164 9.81 -10.51 20.22
N THR A 165 9.19 -11.33 21.06
CA THR A 165 9.07 -12.76 20.86
C THR A 165 7.61 -13.12 20.68
N ASP A 166 7.32 -14.10 19.83
CA ASP A 166 5.98 -14.72 19.76
C ASP A 166 5.67 -15.56 21.03
N ALA A 167 6.58 -15.57 22.01
CA ALA A 167 6.33 -16.15 23.32
C ALA A 167 5.34 -15.25 24.07
N ASP A 168 4.51 -15.90 24.88
CA ASP A 168 3.41 -15.31 25.66
C ASP A 168 3.85 -14.32 26.77
N ASP A 169 4.98 -13.63 26.59
CA ASP A 169 5.44 -12.54 27.44
C ASP A 169 4.77 -11.22 27.02
N ASP A 170 3.65 -10.92 27.68
CA ASP A 170 2.84 -9.72 27.48
C ASP A 170 3.52 -8.41 27.91
N LYS A 171 4.82 -8.44 28.23
CA LYS A 171 5.61 -7.28 28.66
C LYS A 171 6.76 -6.96 27.72
N ASP A 172 7.11 -7.86 26.81
CA ASP A 172 8.28 -7.69 25.94
C ASP A 172 7.87 -7.21 24.54
N PHE A 173 7.65 -5.90 24.40
CA PHE A 173 7.22 -5.30 23.14
C PHE A 173 8.38 -4.72 22.31
N LYS A 174 8.28 -4.85 20.99
CA LYS A 174 8.99 -4.02 20.00
C LYS A 174 8.36 -2.63 19.97
N ASN A 175 8.48 -1.88 21.06
CA ASN A 175 7.82 -0.58 21.19
C ASN A 175 8.81 0.58 21.08
N TRP A 176 8.75 1.28 19.96
CA TRP A 176 9.11 2.70 19.90
C TRP A 176 7.82 3.50 19.79
N PRO A 177 7.30 4.05 20.90
CA PRO A 177 6.25 5.04 20.79
C PRO A 177 6.87 6.28 20.12
N VAL A 178 6.56 6.48 18.84
CA VAL A 178 7.02 7.64 18.09
C VAL A 178 5.93 8.69 18.15
N THR A 179 6.29 9.84 18.71
CA THR A 179 5.43 11.02 18.74
C THR A 179 5.79 11.92 17.55
N LEU A 180 4.84 12.66 17.00
CA LEU A 180 5.10 13.56 15.87
C LEU A 180 6.22 14.57 16.19
N VAL A 181 6.29 15.06 17.43
CA VAL A 181 7.33 16.00 17.89
C VAL A 181 8.73 15.40 17.91
N ARG A 182 8.86 14.06 17.99
CA ARG A 182 10.16 13.37 17.92
C ARG A 182 10.62 13.18 16.47
N ILE A 183 9.74 13.37 15.50
CA ILE A 183 10.07 13.27 14.08
C ILE A 183 10.62 14.62 13.64
N LYS A 184 11.93 14.69 13.43
CA LYS A 184 12.61 15.94 13.05
C LYS A 184 12.20 16.43 11.67
N SER A 185 11.73 15.54 10.80
CA SER A 185 11.34 15.90 9.45
C SER A 185 10.10 15.15 8.97
N PRO A 186 8.91 15.53 9.45
CA PRO A 186 7.65 14.86 9.10
C PRO A 186 7.38 14.87 7.59
N GLY A 187 7.70 15.97 6.89
CA GLY A 187 7.57 16.09 5.43
C GLY A 187 8.65 15.35 4.63
N SER A 188 9.50 14.55 5.27
CA SER A 188 10.49 13.70 4.59
C SER A 188 10.62 12.33 5.27
N CYS A 189 9.63 11.96 6.08
CA CYS A 189 9.50 10.65 6.68
C CYS A 189 8.27 9.94 6.11
N VAL A 190 8.45 8.76 5.52
CA VAL A 190 7.39 7.94 4.93
C VAL A 190 6.52 7.42 6.06
N ALA A 191 5.22 7.61 5.94
CA ALA A 191 4.24 7.00 6.83
C ALA A 191 3.61 5.77 6.19
N VAL A 192 3.08 5.92 4.97
CA VAL A 192 2.39 4.87 4.24
C VAL A 192 2.80 4.94 2.78
N ALA A 193 2.92 3.80 2.09
CA ALA A 193 3.07 3.78 0.64
C ALA A 193 2.36 2.58 0.02
N ASP A 194 2.16 2.60 -1.30
CA ASP A 194 1.76 1.38 -2.02
C ASP A 194 2.75 0.26 -1.70
N SER A 195 2.28 -0.86 -1.17
CA SER A 195 3.12 -2.00 -0.80
C SER A 195 3.05 -3.09 -1.86
N MET A 196 4.17 -3.77 -2.06
CA MET A 196 4.29 -4.96 -2.88
C MET A 196 4.02 -6.23 -2.06
N GLY A 197 4.06 -6.13 -0.73
CA GLY A 197 4.17 -7.30 0.14
C GLY A 197 5.51 -8.01 -0.02
N THR A 198 5.58 -9.26 0.45
CA THR A 198 6.77 -10.12 0.40
C THR A 198 7.28 -10.39 -1.02
N ALA A 199 6.43 -10.22 -2.05
CA ALA A 199 6.83 -10.34 -3.45
C ALA A 199 8.01 -9.42 -3.85
N ALA A 200 8.32 -8.40 -3.06
CA ALA A 200 9.47 -7.52 -3.24
C ALA A 200 10.82 -8.26 -3.20
N THR A 201 10.94 -9.32 -2.37
CA THR A 201 12.14 -10.17 -2.29
C THR A 201 12.40 -10.97 -3.57
N PHE A 202 11.36 -11.23 -4.36
CA PHE A 202 11.40 -12.13 -5.51
C PHE A 202 11.53 -11.39 -6.83
N GLY A 203 12.17 -12.04 -7.79
CA GLY A 203 12.34 -11.51 -9.14
C GLY A 203 11.00 -11.46 -9.85
N ARG A 204 10.87 -10.58 -10.85
CA ARG A 204 9.60 -10.34 -11.56
C ARG A 204 8.94 -11.59 -12.14
N ARG A 205 9.74 -12.62 -12.47
CA ARG A 205 9.26 -13.90 -13.02
C ARG A 205 8.82 -14.90 -11.96
N GLU A 206 9.27 -14.73 -10.73
CA GLU A 206 8.96 -15.61 -9.60
C GLU A 206 7.68 -15.17 -8.88
N ARG A 207 7.32 -13.88 -9.02
CA ARG A 207 6.12 -13.30 -8.38
C ARG A 207 4.83 -13.97 -8.85
N VAL A 208 3.95 -14.22 -7.89
CA VAL A 208 2.62 -14.81 -8.10
C VAL A 208 1.54 -13.74 -8.00
N GLN A 209 0.46 -13.92 -8.76
CA GLN A 209 -0.69 -13.03 -8.71
C GLN A 209 -1.34 -13.02 -7.34
N TYR A 210 -1.90 -11.88 -6.97
CA TYR A 210 -2.62 -11.72 -5.71
C TYR A 210 -3.78 -12.72 -5.59
N GLU A 211 -3.92 -13.31 -4.40
CA GLU A 211 -5.06 -14.10 -3.99
C GLU A 211 -5.54 -13.58 -2.63
N ASN A 212 -6.85 -13.32 -2.51
CA ASN A 212 -7.43 -12.89 -1.24
C ASN A 212 -7.17 -13.96 -0.18
N ASN A 213 -6.74 -13.55 1.01
CA ASN A 213 -6.33 -14.45 2.09
C ASN A 213 -5.14 -15.38 1.80
N GLY A 214 -4.47 -15.23 0.65
CA GLY A 214 -3.31 -16.03 0.31
C GLY A 214 -2.15 -15.86 1.30
N ARG A 215 -1.24 -16.83 1.32
CA ARG A 215 -0.11 -16.88 2.28
C ARG A 215 1.22 -17.25 1.63
N ILE A 216 1.26 -17.28 0.32
CA ILE A 216 2.45 -17.59 -0.46
C ILE A 216 3.36 -16.36 -0.46
N VAL A 217 4.66 -16.52 -0.22
CA VAL A 217 5.59 -15.39 -0.04
C VAL A 217 5.89 -14.66 -1.34
N GLU A 218 5.88 -15.37 -2.47
CA GLU A 218 6.06 -14.80 -3.80
C GLU A 218 4.84 -14.00 -4.28
N MET A 219 3.73 -14.10 -3.55
CA MET A 219 2.47 -13.48 -3.92
C MET A 219 2.50 -11.98 -3.67
N PHE A 220 2.06 -11.23 -4.67
CA PHE A 220 1.81 -9.82 -4.50
C PHE A 220 0.85 -9.55 -3.33
N GLY A 221 1.13 -8.54 -2.52
CA GLY A 221 0.27 -8.10 -1.42
C GLY A 221 0.35 -8.96 -0.16
N ASN A 222 0.99 -10.13 -0.17
CA ASN A 222 1.17 -10.91 1.06
C ASN A 222 1.93 -10.10 2.13
N GLU A 223 1.34 -9.98 3.32
CA GLU A 223 1.85 -9.12 4.41
C GLU A 223 2.00 -7.63 3.99
N GLY A 224 1.28 -7.20 2.95
CA GLY A 224 1.37 -5.85 2.37
C GLY A 224 0.96 -4.71 3.30
N PHE A 225 0.33 -5.00 4.44
CA PHE A 225 0.02 -4.00 5.47
C PHE A 225 1.26 -3.35 6.09
N ASN A 226 2.44 -3.93 5.91
CA ASN A 226 3.69 -3.42 6.46
C ASN A 226 4.65 -2.98 5.34
N LEU A 227 5.65 -2.18 5.71
CA LEU A 227 6.65 -1.66 4.79
C LEU A 227 8.04 -1.65 5.42
N ASP A 228 8.94 -2.50 4.90
CA ASP A 228 10.32 -2.54 5.37
C ASP A 228 11.16 -1.42 4.76
N PRO A 229 12.06 -0.80 5.55
CA PRO A 229 13.02 0.18 5.08
C PRO A 229 14.11 -0.51 4.23
N PRO A 230 14.79 0.23 3.34
CA PRO A 230 15.84 -0.32 2.46
C PRO A 230 16.98 -1.07 3.17
N LEU A 231 17.41 -0.58 4.35
CA LEU A 231 18.43 -1.20 5.19
C LEU A 231 17.78 -1.74 6.46
N VAL A 232 17.61 -3.06 6.52
CA VAL A 232 17.01 -3.76 7.65
C VAL A 232 17.94 -4.90 8.09
N ASP A 233 17.97 -5.20 9.38
CA ASP A 233 18.62 -6.41 9.90
C ASP A 233 18.10 -7.66 9.17
N THR A 234 19.03 -8.41 8.59
CA THR A 234 18.75 -9.65 7.86
C THR A 234 18.32 -10.80 8.79
N THR A 235 18.55 -10.67 10.10
CA THR A 235 18.22 -11.66 11.12
C THR A 235 16.89 -11.34 11.80
N ASN A 236 16.67 -10.09 12.22
CA ASN A 236 15.55 -9.71 13.08
C ASN A 236 14.49 -8.81 12.43
N GLY A 237 14.64 -8.46 11.15
CA GLY A 237 13.64 -7.64 10.44
C GLY A 237 12.24 -8.24 10.59
N GLU A 238 11.27 -7.38 10.90
CA GLU A 238 10.06 -7.82 11.57
C GLU A 238 8.93 -8.18 10.61
N MET A 239 9.06 -9.33 9.97
CA MET A 239 7.96 -9.94 9.20
C MET A 239 7.37 -11.11 9.98
N ALA A 240 6.05 -11.07 10.22
CA ALA A 240 5.35 -12.17 10.87
C ALA A 240 5.46 -13.45 10.02
N GLY A 241 6.33 -14.37 10.44
CA GLY A 241 6.50 -15.70 9.84
C GLY A 241 7.55 -15.84 8.74
N PHE A 242 8.14 -14.74 8.23
CA PHE A 242 9.07 -14.79 7.07
C PHE A 242 10.27 -13.84 7.24
N PRO A 243 11.25 -14.17 8.11
CA PRO A 243 12.36 -13.28 8.42
C PRO A 243 13.33 -13.01 7.26
N HIS A 244 13.16 -13.67 6.11
CA HIS A 244 13.99 -13.46 4.92
C HIS A 244 13.22 -12.86 3.74
N ASP A 245 11.88 -12.88 3.79
CA ASP A 245 11.01 -12.35 2.75
C ASP A 245 10.41 -11.03 3.25
N ARG A 246 10.85 -9.94 2.63
CA ARG A 246 10.69 -8.57 3.12
C ARG A 246 9.70 -7.82 2.24
N THR A 247 9.04 -6.82 2.80
CA THR A 247 8.13 -5.96 2.03
C THR A 247 8.85 -4.75 1.48
N ALA A 248 8.39 -4.25 0.36
CA ALA A 248 8.84 -2.96 -0.16
C ALA A 248 7.73 -2.25 -0.89
N VAL A 249 8.02 -1.01 -1.25
CA VAL A 249 7.13 -0.18 -2.04
C VAL A 249 6.87 -0.79 -3.42
N HIS A 250 5.62 -0.73 -3.89
CA HIS A 250 5.22 -1.19 -5.23
C HIS A 250 5.05 -0.03 -6.21
N GLU A 251 5.81 -0.05 -7.30
CA GLU A 251 5.80 0.97 -8.35
C GLU A 251 4.61 0.87 -9.35
N ARG A 252 3.38 0.61 -8.86
CA ARG A 252 2.19 0.30 -9.70
C ARG A 252 1.67 1.48 -10.52
N HIS A 253 1.99 2.71 -10.15
CA HIS A 253 1.51 3.92 -10.82
C HIS A 253 2.55 4.48 -11.81
N LEU A 254 2.72 3.77 -12.93
CA LEU A 254 3.66 4.14 -14.00
C LEU A 254 5.12 4.26 -13.50
N GLY A 255 5.58 3.25 -12.73
CA GLY A 255 6.95 3.24 -12.18
C GLY A 255 7.11 4.05 -10.90
N LYS A 256 6.00 4.40 -10.24
CA LYS A 256 5.96 5.12 -8.97
C LYS A 256 4.91 4.50 -8.05
N ALA A 257 5.10 4.69 -6.75
CA ALA A 257 4.14 4.39 -5.70
C ALA A 257 3.55 5.68 -5.16
N ALA A 258 2.27 5.67 -4.82
CA ALA A 258 1.70 6.71 -4.00
C ALA A 258 2.31 6.61 -2.60
N THR A 259 2.78 7.74 -2.07
CA THR A 259 3.51 7.81 -0.81
C THR A 259 2.91 8.91 0.05
N LEU A 260 2.42 8.54 1.21
CA LEU A 260 1.96 9.42 2.27
C LEU A 260 3.12 9.65 3.25
N TRP A 261 3.39 10.92 3.51
CA TRP A 261 4.40 11.39 4.44
C TRP A 261 3.76 11.71 5.79
N VAL A 262 4.56 11.75 6.85
CA VAL A 262 4.08 11.90 8.23
C VAL A 262 3.33 13.22 8.46
N ASP A 263 3.66 14.29 7.74
CA ASP A 263 2.92 15.57 7.81
C ASP A 263 1.54 15.55 7.10
N GLY A 264 1.15 14.41 6.51
CA GLY A 264 -0.11 14.24 5.82
C GLY A 264 -0.08 14.55 4.32
N HIS A 265 1.03 15.06 3.77
CA HIS A 265 1.12 15.28 2.34
C HIS A 265 1.34 13.96 1.58
N VAL A 266 0.92 13.94 0.31
CA VAL A 266 0.99 12.74 -0.53
C VAL A 266 1.55 13.12 -1.89
N ASP A 267 2.53 12.37 -2.35
CA ASP A 267 3.07 12.45 -3.70
C ASP A 267 3.30 11.05 -4.28
N ALA A 268 4.13 10.92 -5.32
CA ALA A 268 4.51 9.59 -5.78
C ALA A 268 5.99 9.46 -6.09
N GLN A 269 6.56 8.40 -5.54
CA GLN A 269 7.97 8.13 -5.51
C GLN A 269 8.26 6.76 -6.14
N SER A 270 9.34 6.68 -6.91
CA SER A 270 9.90 5.41 -7.34
C SER A 270 10.63 4.73 -6.18
N GLN A 271 10.86 3.42 -6.30
CA GLN A 271 11.65 2.67 -5.32
C GLN A 271 13.03 3.32 -5.11
N LYS A 272 13.69 3.74 -6.19
CA LYS A 272 14.98 4.44 -6.12
C LYS A 272 14.91 5.79 -5.42
N GLU A 273 13.85 6.58 -5.66
CA GLU A 273 13.65 7.87 -4.97
C GLU A 273 13.48 7.67 -3.46
N LEU A 274 12.89 6.56 -3.02
CA LEU A 274 12.75 6.18 -1.61
C LEU A 274 13.98 5.48 -1.01
N GLY A 275 15.05 5.30 -1.78
CA GLY A 275 16.30 4.73 -1.30
C GLY A 275 16.37 3.20 -1.39
N TYR A 276 15.41 2.53 -2.03
CA TYR A 276 15.52 1.11 -2.34
C TYR A 276 16.49 0.87 -3.50
N GLU A 277 17.20 -0.25 -3.42
CA GLU A 277 17.99 -0.79 -4.51
C GLU A 277 17.28 -2.01 -5.09
N VAL A 278 17.26 -2.10 -6.42
CA VAL A 278 16.55 -3.14 -7.16
C VAL A 278 17.50 -3.72 -8.20
N ASP A 279 17.62 -5.04 -8.23
CA ASP A 279 18.47 -5.73 -9.20
C ASP A 279 17.82 -5.82 -10.60
N PRO A 280 18.55 -6.28 -11.63
CA PRO A 280 18.00 -6.41 -12.99
C PRO A 280 16.82 -7.39 -13.10
N GLU A 281 16.73 -8.37 -12.20
CA GLU A 281 15.62 -9.32 -12.11
C GLU A 281 14.38 -8.69 -11.45
N GLY A 282 14.55 -7.54 -10.79
CA GLY A 282 13.51 -6.75 -10.13
C GLY A 282 13.39 -7.02 -8.62
N ARG A 283 14.30 -7.77 -8.00
CA ARG A 283 14.35 -8.03 -6.56
C ARG A 283 14.84 -6.81 -5.81
N VAL A 284 14.22 -6.53 -4.66
CA VAL A 284 14.69 -5.49 -3.74
C VAL A 284 15.83 -6.04 -2.89
N LEU A 285 16.96 -5.33 -2.84
CA LEU A 285 18.16 -5.75 -2.14
C LEU A 285 18.21 -5.13 -0.74
N PHE A 286 17.77 -5.89 0.27
CA PHE A 286 17.74 -5.43 1.65
C PHE A 286 19.11 -5.62 2.32
N GLY A 287 19.61 -4.58 3.00
CA GLY A 287 20.74 -4.66 3.95
C GLY A 287 22.09 -5.14 3.38
N THR A 288 22.22 -5.28 2.05
CA THR A 288 23.34 -5.98 1.40
C THR A 288 24.22 -5.08 0.55
N THR A 289 23.86 -3.81 0.36
CA THR A 289 24.49 -2.94 -0.64
C THR A 289 24.88 -1.57 -0.10
N ALA A 290 25.86 -0.95 -0.77
CA ALA A 290 26.40 0.36 -0.39
C ALA A 290 25.50 1.54 -0.83
N THR A 291 24.47 1.32 -1.65
CA THR A 291 23.69 2.42 -2.26
C THR A 291 22.26 2.56 -1.73
N ALA A 292 21.74 1.56 -1.01
CA ALA A 292 20.47 1.66 -0.31
C ALA A 292 20.52 2.74 0.79
N ASN A 293 19.37 3.39 1.05
CA ASN A 293 19.29 4.54 1.95
C ASN A 293 18.00 4.60 2.77
N ASN A 294 18.15 4.62 4.11
CA ASN A 294 17.03 4.69 5.06
C ASN A 294 16.54 6.08 5.44
N ARG A 295 17.12 7.16 4.91
CA ARG A 295 16.79 8.53 5.35
C ARG A 295 15.30 8.87 5.32
N PHE A 296 14.54 8.27 4.41
CA PHE A 296 13.11 8.55 4.29
C PHE A 296 12.25 7.70 5.22
N PHE A 297 12.80 6.66 5.81
CA PHE A 297 12.11 5.81 6.76
C PHE A 297 12.43 6.23 8.20
N ASN A 298 13.62 6.78 8.43
CA ASN A 298 14.08 7.19 9.75
C ASN A 298 13.56 8.59 10.14
N ALA A 299 13.05 8.73 11.36
CA ALA A 299 12.49 9.98 11.90
C ALA A 299 13.50 11.16 11.96
N ASP A 300 14.79 10.84 12.04
CA ASP A 300 15.91 11.79 12.09
C ASP A 300 16.59 12.01 10.71
N GLN A 301 16.03 11.43 9.64
CA GLN A 301 16.65 11.37 8.31
C GLN A 301 18.04 10.71 8.25
N ARG A 302 18.34 9.82 9.19
CA ARG A 302 19.62 9.10 9.19
C ARG A 302 19.60 7.96 8.19
N ASN A 303 20.73 7.77 7.51
CA ASN A 303 20.98 6.56 6.73
C ASN A 303 21.66 5.52 7.60
N GLU A 304 20.89 4.89 8.49
CA GLU A 304 21.37 3.84 9.36
C GLU A 304 20.51 2.58 9.16
N PRO A 305 21.10 1.37 9.22
CA PRO A 305 20.32 0.16 9.18
C PRO A 305 19.35 0.13 10.37
N TRP A 306 18.15 -0.36 10.13
CA TRP A 306 17.29 -0.77 11.23
C TRP A 306 17.94 -1.96 11.94
N LEU A 307 18.18 -1.81 13.23
CA LEU A 307 18.70 -2.85 14.12
C LEU A 307 17.73 -2.96 15.30
N GLU A 308 17.34 -4.19 15.65
CA GLU A 308 16.58 -4.43 16.88
C GLU A 308 17.56 -4.38 18.07
N GLU A 309 17.46 -3.37 18.94
CA GLU A 309 18.29 -3.21 20.15
C GLU A 309 17.85 -4.11 21.32
#